data_AF-A0A954JC56-F1
#
_entry.id   AF-A0A954JC56-F1
#
_cell.length_a   1.000
_cell.length_b   1.000
_cell.length_c   1.000
_cell.angle_alpha   90.00
_cell.angle_beta   90.00
_cell.angle_gamma   90.00
#
_symmetry.space_group_name_H-M   'P 1'
#
loop_
_entity.id
_entity.type
_entity.pdbx_description
1 polymer ?
#
loop_
_entity_poly.entity_id
_entity_poly.type
_entity_poly.pdbx_seq_one_letter_code
_entity_poly.pdbx_strand_id
1 'polypeptide(L)'
;MTSLNPLRLILRRWDITPPCIHGGEFQEVIAPYRQHPQISQLIEPRSDSSTYDCLGCGSGHRCDVTYLVDAEGNDIPFLCCPECGPYQLDPVQLQRWQISTSRALKFLFELMQVRTEIAQVVEPCLWSVGKARWQGRSRTILFVVGNLSAAAAEHVSRYRQAVLFVASTRCRQRIEGTIDTLMFDLESLLDYDGEAIRFDLRDVEDVLLERDQIQKAQSEEKPRQRDLAGRNIERLKKELIQLVMGARDHYQATKYVSTPRKYPRPNQKALAEMTGISRSSICRYLRDEANTELRELWATLDDPEKILRYSGPIRFQEQEEDEEE
;
A
#
# COMPACT_ATOMS: atom_id res chain seq x y z
N MET A 1 -40.89 10.35 9.81
CA MET A 1 -39.79 9.72 10.56
C MET A 1 -38.97 8.95 9.56
N THR A 2 -37.76 9.40 9.24
CA THR A 2 -36.81 8.66 8.40
C THR A 2 -36.48 7.37 9.15
N SER A 3 -36.87 6.21 8.61
CA SER A 3 -36.48 4.92 9.19
C SER A 3 -34.95 4.89 9.32
N LEU A 4 -34.44 4.63 10.53
CA LEU A 4 -33.02 4.43 10.75
C LEU A 4 -32.58 3.19 9.96
N ASN A 5 -31.51 3.32 9.18
CA ASN A 5 -30.99 2.23 8.35
C ASN A 5 -30.17 1.27 9.23
N PRO A 6 -30.55 -0.02 9.36
CA PRO A 6 -29.87 -0.98 10.23
C PRO A 6 -28.43 -1.26 9.81
N LEU A 7 -28.14 -1.27 8.52
CA LEU A 7 -26.79 -1.50 8.02
C LEU A 7 -25.84 -0.39 8.45
N ARG A 8 -26.30 0.87 8.41
CA ARG A 8 -25.51 2.03 8.86
C ARG A 8 -25.16 1.94 10.35
N LEU A 9 -26.12 1.53 11.19
CA LEU A 9 -25.86 1.30 12.60
C LEU A 9 -24.81 0.19 12.82
N ILE A 10 -24.97 -0.95 12.14
CA ILE A 10 -24.03 -2.08 12.23
C ILE A 10 -22.61 -1.64 11.84
N LEU A 11 -22.44 -0.98 10.69
CA LEU A 11 -21.12 -0.51 10.22
C LEU A 11 -20.46 0.45 11.20
N ARG A 12 -21.21 1.37 11.79
CA ARG A 12 -20.69 2.30 12.80
C ARG A 12 -20.29 1.61 14.11
N ARG A 13 -21.10 0.64 14.56
CA ARG A 13 -20.81 -0.16 15.76
C ARG A 13 -19.68 -1.16 15.54
N TRP A 14 -19.37 -1.50 14.28
CA TRP A 14 -18.24 -2.35 13.93
C TRP A 14 -16.90 -1.70 14.30
N ASP A 15 -16.81 -0.37 14.28
CA ASP A 15 -15.55 0.34 14.58
C ASP A 15 -15.21 0.46 16.07
N ILE A 16 -16.11 0.03 16.94
CA ILE A 16 -15.89 0.01 18.38
C ILE A 16 -15.17 -1.29 18.73
N THR A 17 -14.23 -1.24 19.67
CA THR A 17 -13.51 -2.43 20.14
C THR A 17 -13.92 -2.75 21.57
N PRO A 18 -14.59 -3.90 21.83
CA PRO A 18 -15.09 -4.87 20.86
C PRO A 18 -16.36 -4.39 20.12
N PRO A 19 -16.62 -4.88 18.87
CA PRO A 19 -17.82 -4.54 18.12
C PRO A 19 -19.09 -5.02 18.84
N CYS A 20 -19.99 -4.09 19.18
CA CYS A 20 -21.19 -4.40 19.95
C CYS A 20 -22.34 -3.44 19.63
N ILE A 21 -23.55 -3.98 19.63
CA ILE A 21 -24.82 -3.26 19.54
C ILE A 21 -25.59 -3.52 20.82
N HIS A 22 -26.12 -2.47 21.43
CA HIS A 22 -26.84 -2.57 22.70
C HIS A 22 -28.35 -2.72 22.51
N GLY A 23 -29.00 -3.25 23.54
CA GLY A 23 -30.46 -3.38 23.73
C GLY A 23 -31.32 -2.36 23.00
N GLY A 24 -31.24 -1.11 23.45
CA GLY A 24 -32.07 -0.03 22.92
C GLY A 24 -31.87 0.18 21.41
N GLU A 25 -30.62 0.20 20.94
CA GLU A 25 -30.33 0.38 19.52
C GLU A 25 -30.83 -0.79 18.68
N PHE A 26 -30.70 -2.01 19.22
CA PHE A 26 -31.21 -3.20 18.55
C PHE A 26 -32.73 -3.11 18.41
N GLN A 27 -33.46 -2.82 19.49
CA GLN A 27 -34.92 -2.73 19.44
C GLN A 27 -35.42 -1.63 18.51
N GLU A 28 -34.78 -0.45 18.56
CA GLU A 28 -35.20 0.70 17.77
C GLU A 28 -34.90 0.51 16.28
N VAL A 29 -33.73 -0.03 15.93
CA VAL A 29 -33.23 0.03 14.56
C VAL A 29 -33.18 -1.33 13.88
N ILE A 30 -32.84 -2.40 14.58
CA ILE A 30 -32.51 -3.71 13.98
C ILE A 30 -33.65 -4.72 14.12
N ALA A 31 -34.34 -4.73 15.26
CA ALA A 31 -35.42 -5.67 15.56
C ALA A 31 -36.51 -5.71 14.46
N PRO A 32 -36.92 -4.58 13.85
CA PRO A 32 -37.86 -4.59 12.73
C PRO A 32 -37.37 -5.40 11.51
N TYR A 33 -36.05 -5.54 11.35
CA TYR A 33 -35.40 -6.21 10.23
C TYR A 33 -34.80 -7.57 10.62
N ARG A 34 -35.05 -8.06 11.84
CA ARG A 34 -34.40 -9.29 12.36
C ARG A 34 -34.68 -10.53 11.51
N GLN A 35 -35.86 -10.61 10.91
CA GLN A 35 -36.23 -11.71 10.02
C GLN A 35 -35.55 -11.62 8.64
N HIS A 36 -34.90 -10.49 8.34
CA HIS A 36 -34.19 -10.29 7.09
C HIS A 36 -32.90 -11.13 7.07
N PRO A 37 -32.75 -12.12 6.16
CA PRO A 37 -31.64 -13.07 6.19
C PRO A 37 -30.26 -12.42 6.08
N GLN A 38 -30.16 -11.27 5.42
CA GLN A 38 -28.89 -10.57 5.24
C GLN A 38 -28.47 -9.79 6.49
N ILE A 39 -29.42 -9.20 7.22
CA ILE A 39 -29.13 -8.43 8.44
C ILE A 39 -28.78 -9.40 9.58
N SER A 40 -29.51 -10.52 9.70
CA SER A 40 -29.27 -11.53 10.73
C SER A 40 -27.92 -12.24 10.60
N GLN A 41 -27.30 -12.25 9.41
CA GLN A 41 -25.96 -12.81 9.21
C GLN A 41 -24.83 -11.92 9.75
N LEU A 42 -25.10 -10.63 9.98
CA LEU A 42 -24.07 -9.67 10.40
C LEU A 42 -23.87 -9.65 11.92
N ILE A 43 -24.87 -10.08 12.67
CA ILE A 43 -24.90 -9.94 14.13
C ILE A 43 -25.33 -11.24 14.81
N GLU A 44 -24.81 -11.49 16.00
CA GLU A 44 -25.18 -12.63 16.81
C GLU A 44 -25.44 -12.20 18.27
N PRO A 45 -26.44 -12.80 18.95
CA PRO A 45 -26.67 -12.53 20.36
C PRO A 45 -25.41 -12.83 21.19
N ARG A 46 -25.13 -11.98 22.17
CA ARG A 46 -24.08 -12.16 23.17
C ARG A 46 -24.71 -12.23 24.55
N SER A 47 -23.96 -12.75 25.53
CA SER A 47 -24.37 -12.65 26.93
C SER A 47 -24.66 -11.21 27.31
N ASP A 48 -25.65 -11.05 28.18
CA ASP A 48 -26.04 -9.75 28.73
C ASP A 48 -24.86 -9.04 29.39
N SER A 49 -24.93 -7.72 29.42
CA SER A 49 -23.91 -6.91 30.07
C SER A 49 -23.96 -7.09 31.58
N SER A 50 -22.84 -7.44 32.20
CA SER A 50 -22.68 -7.46 33.65
C SER A 50 -22.39 -6.07 34.24
N THR A 51 -22.20 -5.06 33.38
CA THR A 51 -21.95 -3.66 33.76
C THR A 51 -22.77 -2.71 32.90
N TYR A 52 -23.15 -1.57 33.43
CA TYR A 52 -23.88 -0.54 32.69
C TYR A 52 -23.58 0.85 33.23
N ASP A 53 -23.64 1.88 32.39
CA ASP A 53 -23.36 3.25 32.79
C ASP A 53 -24.62 3.88 33.41
N CYS A 54 -24.48 4.50 34.58
CA CYS A 54 -25.59 5.16 35.27
C CYS A 54 -26.09 6.36 34.45
N LEU A 55 -27.35 6.27 34.02
CA LEU A 55 -28.00 7.30 33.19
C LEU A 55 -28.41 8.56 33.97
N GLY A 56 -28.52 8.48 35.29
CA GLY A 56 -29.05 9.56 36.14
C GLY A 56 -28.00 10.56 36.65
N CYS A 57 -26.76 10.11 36.87
CA CYS A 57 -25.74 10.94 37.55
C CYS A 57 -25.08 11.99 36.66
N GLY A 58 -25.16 11.85 35.33
CA GLY A 58 -24.42 12.70 34.37
C GLY A 58 -22.91 12.47 34.36
N SER A 59 -22.33 11.89 35.42
CA SER A 59 -20.90 11.54 35.55
C SER A 59 -20.49 10.29 34.77
N GLY A 60 -21.44 9.53 34.22
CA GLY A 60 -21.16 8.31 33.45
C GLY A 60 -20.55 7.19 34.29
N HIS A 61 -20.92 7.09 35.57
CA HIS A 61 -20.43 6.04 36.46
C HIS A 61 -20.80 4.65 35.92
N ARG A 62 -19.79 3.83 35.62
CA ARG A 62 -19.98 2.43 35.21
C ARG A 62 -20.16 1.55 36.45
N CYS A 63 -21.33 0.93 36.56
CA CYS A 63 -21.73 0.15 37.73
C CYS A 63 -21.91 -1.33 37.35
N ASP A 64 -21.66 -2.23 38.30
CA ASP A 64 -22.00 -3.64 38.17
C ASP A 64 -23.51 -3.84 38.24
N VAL A 65 -24.03 -4.77 37.44
CA VAL A 65 -25.43 -5.19 37.46
C VAL A 65 -25.61 -6.26 38.52
N THR A 66 -26.48 -6.00 39.49
CA THR A 66 -26.87 -6.97 40.51
C THR A 66 -28.29 -7.44 40.23
N TYR A 67 -28.56 -8.74 40.42
CA TYR A 67 -29.90 -9.31 40.25
C TYR A 67 -30.54 -9.57 41.60
N LEU A 68 -31.79 -9.14 41.74
CA LEU A 68 -32.65 -9.45 42.90
C LEU A 68 -33.84 -10.27 42.41
N VAL A 69 -34.24 -11.25 43.21
CA VAL A 69 -35.40 -12.10 42.89
C VAL A 69 -36.67 -11.42 43.41
N ASP A 70 -37.67 -11.25 42.55
CA ASP A 70 -38.97 -10.71 42.95
C ASP A 70 -39.86 -11.74 43.65
N ALA A 71 -41.07 -11.32 44.03
CA ALA A 71 -42.03 -12.20 44.72
C ALA A 71 -42.52 -13.37 43.84
N GLU A 72 -42.38 -13.26 42.52
CA GLU A 72 -42.78 -14.26 41.53
C GLU A 72 -41.63 -15.20 41.15
N GLY A 73 -40.41 -14.92 41.64
CA GLY A 73 -39.22 -15.70 41.36
C GLY A 73 -38.43 -15.23 40.14
N ASN A 74 -38.73 -14.06 39.56
CA ASN A 74 -38.01 -13.52 38.42
C ASN A 74 -36.77 -12.72 38.86
N ASP A 75 -35.70 -12.82 38.08
CA ASP A 75 -34.50 -12.02 38.28
C ASP A 75 -34.69 -10.60 37.72
N ILE A 76 -34.62 -9.61 38.61
CA ILE A 76 -34.71 -8.18 38.27
C ILE A 76 -33.32 -7.54 38.36
N PRO A 77 -32.82 -6.92 37.28
CA PRO A 77 -31.53 -6.25 37.28
C PRO A 77 -31.58 -4.86 37.93
N PHE A 78 -30.59 -4.54 38.75
CA PHE A 78 -30.37 -3.25 39.38
C PHE A 78 -28.93 -2.76 39.16
N LEU A 79 -28.76 -1.45 39.05
CA LEU A 79 -27.46 -0.79 39.20
C LEU A 79 -27.39 -0.07 40.53
N CYS A 80 -26.25 -0.17 41.20
CA CYS A 80 -25.97 0.54 42.44
C CYS A 80 -24.99 1.69 42.17
N CYS A 81 -25.51 2.85 41.77
CA CYS A 81 -24.68 4.04 41.55
C CYS A 81 -24.32 4.68 42.91
N PRO A 82 -23.05 5.06 43.15
CA PRO A 82 -22.65 5.70 44.41
C PRO A 82 -23.32 7.07 44.63
N GLU A 83 -23.76 7.74 43.56
CA GLU A 83 -24.39 9.06 43.64
C GLU A 83 -25.92 8.99 43.59
N CYS A 84 -26.48 8.19 42.70
CA CYS A 84 -27.94 8.10 42.52
C CYS A 84 -28.61 7.03 43.38
N GLY A 85 -27.83 6.14 44.00
CA GLY A 85 -28.35 4.96 44.67
C GLY A 85 -28.78 3.84 43.71
N PRO A 86 -29.53 2.85 44.19
CA PRO A 86 -29.99 1.73 43.39
C PRO A 86 -31.09 2.15 42.43
N TYR A 87 -31.00 1.73 41.17
CA TYR A 87 -32.10 1.86 40.21
C TYR A 87 -32.28 0.58 39.39
N GLN A 88 -33.54 0.26 39.10
CA GLN A 88 -33.91 -0.91 38.31
C GLN A 88 -33.65 -0.65 36.83
N LEU A 89 -32.99 -1.60 36.16
CA LEU A 89 -32.79 -1.59 34.72
C LEU A 89 -33.93 -2.34 34.01
N ASP A 90 -34.21 -1.93 32.78
CA ASP A 90 -34.96 -2.79 31.86
C ASP A 90 -34.01 -3.89 31.34
N PRO A 91 -34.33 -5.18 31.49
CA PRO A 91 -33.51 -6.28 30.98
C PRO A 91 -33.11 -6.12 29.50
N VAL A 92 -33.96 -5.50 28.68
CA VAL A 92 -33.66 -5.21 27.28
C VAL A 92 -32.39 -4.37 27.15
N GLN A 93 -32.15 -3.42 28.05
CA GLN A 93 -30.96 -2.54 28.03
C GLN A 93 -29.65 -3.31 28.23
N LEU A 94 -29.71 -4.47 28.87
CA LEU A 94 -28.55 -5.33 29.12
C LEU A 94 -28.21 -6.24 27.95
N GLN A 95 -29.16 -6.45 27.04
CA GLN A 95 -28.95 -7.31 25.88
C GLN A 95 -27.87 -6.73 24.97
N ARG A 96 -27.05 -7.63 24.42
CA ARG A 96 -25.95 -7.29 23.53
C ARG A 96 -25.95 -8.17 22.30
N TRP A 97 -25.59 -7.57 21.18
CA TRP A 97 -25.31 -8.28 19.94
C TRP A 97 -23.90 -7.97 19.50
N GLN A 98 -23.14 -9.02 19.20
CA GLN A 98 -21.81 -8.90 18.65
C GLN A 98 -21.87 -8.92 17.13
N ILE A 99 -21.03 -8.12 16.50
CA ILE A 99 -20.81 -8.23 15.06
C ILE A 99 -19.79 -9.34 14.84
N SER A 100 -20.22 -10.39 14.14
CA SER A 100 -19.37 -11.54 13.84
C SER A 100 -18.45 -11.19 12.68
N THR A 101 -17.32 -10.52 12.96
CA THR A 101 -16.45 -9.92 11.93
C THR A 101 -16.15 -10.90 10.78
N SER A 102 -15.77 -12.14 11.09
CA SER A 102 -15.46 -13.13 10.04
C SER A 102 -16.65 -13.45 9.14
N ARG A 103 -17.84 -13.66 9.73
CA ARG A 103 -19.06 -13.98 8.97
C ARG A 103 -19.54 -12.78 8.17
N ALA A 104 -19.54 -11.60 8.78
CA ALA A 104 -19.94 -10.37 8.13
C ALA A 104 -19.00 -10.01 6.96
N LEU A 105 -17.68 -10.17 7.12
CA LEU A 105 -16.73 -10.00 6.01
C LEU A 105 -16.95 -11.01 4.90
N LYS A 106 -17.12 -12.29 5.26
CA LYS A 106 -17.41 -13.33 4.25
C LYS A 106 -18.65 -12.97 3.43
N PHE A 107 -19.76 -12.70 4.11
CA PHE A 107 -21.03 -12.36 3.47
C PHE A 107 -20.91 -11.10 2.60
N LEU A 108 -20.39 -9.99 3.13
CA LEU A 108 -20.33 -8.72 2.40
C LEU A 108 -19.38 -8.79 1.19
N PHE A 109 -18.27 -9.52 1.29
CA PHE A 109 -17.32 -9.63 0.19
C PHE A 109 -17.68 -10.70 -0.84
N GLU A 110 -18.46 -11.72 -0.46
CA GLU A 110 -19.09 -12.62 -1.44
C GLU A 110 -20.12 -11.88 -2.31
N LEU A 111 -20.83 -10.87 -1.78
CA LEU A 111 -21.69 -9.99 -2.59
C LEU A 111 -20.90 -9.23 -3.68
N MET A 112 -19.63 -8.94 -3.43
CA MET A 112 -18.70 -8.34 -4.39
C MET A 112 -18.02 -9.34 -5.32
N GLN A 113 -18.42 -10.63 -5.28
CA GLN A 113 -17.78 -11.71 -6.04
C GLN A 113 -16.29 -11.87 -5.72
N VAL A 114 -15.88 -11.51 -4.50
CA VAL A 114 -14.52 -11.71 -4.02
C VAL A 114 -14.36 -13.16 -3.60
N ARG A 115 -13.25 -13.78 -4.00
CA ARG A 115 -12.87 -15.08 -3.44
C ARG A 115 -12.37 -14.87 -2.02
N THR A 116 -13.23 -15.16 -1.04
CA THR A 116 -12.95 -14.90 0.37
C THR A 116 -12.12 -16.02 1.01
N GLU A 117 -11.04 -15.63 1.68
CA GLU A 117 -10.20 -16.46 2.56
C GLU A 117 -9.98 -15.66 3.84
N ILE A 118 -11.03 -15.59 4.67
CA ILE A 118 -11.08 -14.70 5.83
C ILE A 118 -10.12 -15.19 6.93
N ALA A 119 -9.13 -14.37 7.26
CA ALA A 119 -8.18 -14.64 8.34
C ALA A 119 -7.82 -13.37 9.08
N GLN A 120 -7.80 -13.41 10.41
CA GLN A 120 -7.27 -12.31 11.21
C GLN A 120 -5.74 -12.37 11.17
N VAL A 121 -5.10 -11.33 10.63
CA VAL A 121 -3.64 -11.30 10.43
C VAL A 121 -2.91 -10.50 11.50
N VAL A 122 -3.57 -9.50 12.09
CA VAL A 122 -3.08 -8.76 13.26
C VAL A 122 -4.25 -8.51 14.19
N GLU A 123 -4.22 -9.13 15.37
CA GLU A 123 -5.25 -8.91 16.39
C GLU A 123 -5.17 -7.50 16.99
N PRO A 124 -6.31 -6.90 17.37
CA PRO A 124 -7.67 -7.29 17.02
C PRO A 124 -8.15 -6.68 15.69
N CYS A 125 -7.32 -5.88 15.01
CA CYS A 125 -7.77 -4.84 14.10
C CYS A 125 -7.64 -5.15 12.60
N LEU A 126 -6.79 -6.07 12.16
CA LEU A 126 -6.52 -6.30 10.73
C LEU A 126 -6.90 -7.71 10.28
N TRP A 127 -7.65 -7.76 9.18
CA TRP A 127 -8.16 -8.97 8.57
C TRP A 127 -7.70 -9.05 7.11
N SER A 128 -7.22 -10.21 6.70
CA SER A 128 -7.12 -10.61 5.30
C SER A 128 -8.49 -11.13 4.87
N VAL A 129 -9.04 -10.56 3.80
CA VAL A 129 -10.36 -10.96 3.28
C VAL A 129 -10.21 -11.94 2.12
N GLY A 130 -9.20 -11.75 1.27
CA GLY A 130 -8.97 -12.61 0.12
C GLY A 130 -8.40 -11.84 -1.07
N LYS A 131 -8.79 -12.25 -2.28
CA LYS A 131 -8.32 -11.64 -3.52
C LYS A 131 -9.47 -11.40 -4.49
N ALA A 132 -9.40 -10.27 -5.19
CA ALA A 132 -10.31 -9.94 -6.28
C ALA A 132 -9.54 -9.53 -7.52
N ARG A 133 -10.15 -9.71 -8.70
CA ARG A 133 -9.60 -9.25 -9.97
C ARG A 133 -10.41 -8.03 -10.43
N TRP A 134 -9.83 -6.85 -10.31
CA TRP A 134 -10.43 -5.59 -10.76
C TRP A 134 -9.55 -4.96 -11.83
N GLN A 135 -10.15 -4.49 -12.93
CA GLN A 135 -9.43 -3.95 -14.08
C GLN A 135 -8.32 -4.88 -14.60
N GLY A 136 -8.59 -6.20 -14.60
CA GLY A 136 -7.63 -7.22 -15.04
C GLY A 136 -6.47 -7.50 -14.09
N ARG A 137 -6.38 -6.84 -12.93
CA ARG A 137 -5.30 -7.02 -11.95
C ARG A 137 -5.82 -7.73 -10.71
N SER A 138 -5.06 -8.70 -10.21
CA SER A 138 -5.35 -9.36 -8.93
C SER A 138 -4.90 -8.45 -7.79
N ARG A 139 -5.80 -8.16 -6.85
CA ARG A 139 -5.53 -7.32 -5.68
C ARG A 139 -5.83 -8.08 -4.40
N THR A 140 -4.97 -7.91 -3.41
CA THR A 140 -5.23 -8.43 -2.05
C THR A 140 -6.21 -7.49 -1.38
N ILE A 141 -7.25 -8.07 -0.77
CA ILE A 141 -8.25 -7.31 -0.02
C ILE A 141 -7.98 -7.47 1.46
N LEU A 142 -7.81 -6.33 2.13
CA LEU A 142 -7.62 -6.23 3.56
C LEU A 142 -8.78 -5.45 4.17
N PHE A 143 -9.09 -5.72 5.43
CA PHE A 143 -10.10 -5.01 6.19
C PHE A 143 -9.60 -4.60 7.57
N VAL A 144 -9.91 -3.37 7.99
CA VAL A 144 -9.53 -2.84 9.30
C VAL A 144 -10.75 -2.50 10.14
N VAL A 145 -10.68 -2.91 11.41
CA VAL A 145 -11.62 -2.56 12.46
C VAL A 145 -10.97 -1.59 13.44
N GLY A 146 -11.65 -0.49 13.73
CA GLY A 146 -11.22 0.43 14.79
C GLY A 146 -10.00 1.27 14.43
N ASN A 147 -8.93 1.19 15.24
CA ASN A 147 -7.70 1.94 15.00
C ASN A 147 -6.63 1.03 14.40
N LEU A 148 -5.85 1.56 13.46
CA LEU A 148 -4.71 0.85 12.87
C LEU A 148 -3.52 0.87 13.85
N SER A 149 -3.10 -0.30 14.31
CA SER A 149 -1.86 -0.42 15.11
C SER A 149 -0.62 -0.27 14.22
N ALA A 150 0.53 0.02 14.82
CA ALA A 150 1.81 0.08 14.09
C ALA A 150 2.13 -1.24 13.37
N ALA A 151 1.87 -2.38 14.03
CA ALA A 151 2.05 -3.71 13.43
C ALA A 151 1.12 -3.95 12.23
N ALA A 152 -0.13 -3.47 12.31
CA ALA A 152 -1.07 -3.56 11.20
C ALA A 152 -0.65 -2.65 10.03
N ALA A 153 -0.21 -1.42 10.31
CA ALA A 153 0.31 -0.51 9.28
C ALA A 153 1.54 -1.11 8.56
N GLU A 154 2.48 -1.68 9.32
CA GLU A 154 3.62 -2.39 8.74
C GLU A 154 3.17 -3.55 7.86
N HIS A 155 2.23 -4.38 8.34
CA HIS A 155 1.69 -5.50 7.57
C HIS A 155 1.06 -5.05 6.25
N VAL A 156 0.23 -4.00 6.27
CA VAL A 156 -0.41 -3.44 5.07
C VAL A 156 0.63 -2.96 4.06
N SER A 157 1.69 -2.29 4.51
CA SER A 157 2.73 -1.75 3.62
C SER A 157 3.51 -2.80 2.82
N ARG A 158 3.48 -4.07 3.24
CA ARG A 158 4.08 -5.19 2.49
C ARG A 158 3.32 -5.51 1.21
N TYR A 159 2.06 -5.10 1.09
CA TYR A 159 1.20 -5.40 -0.05
C TYR A 159 0.98 -4.16 -0.93
N ARG A 160 1.90 -3.90 -1.87
CA ARG A 160 1.82 -2.72 -2.76
C ARG A 160 0.55 -2.61 -3.62
N GLN A 161 -0.14 -3.72 -3.84
CA GLN A 161 -1.40 -3.77 -4.61
C GLN A 161 -2.61 -4.09 -3.74
N ALA A 162 -2.48 -3.98 -2.41
CA ALA A 162 -3.62 -4.15 -1.53
C ALA A 162 -4.63 -3.02 -1.71
N VAL A 163 -5.89 -3.38 -1.48
CA VAL A 163 -6.98 -2.43 -1.27
C VAL A 163 -7.48 -2.65 0.15
N LEU A 164 -7.57 -1.56 0.91
CA LEU A 164 -7.97 -1.59 2.30
C LEU A 164 -9.44 -1.15 2.41
N PHE A 165 -10.25 -1.95 3.08
CA PHE A 165 -11.61 -1.60 3.46
C PHE A 165 -11.69 -1.28 4.94
N VAL A 166 -12.56 -0.35 5.30
CA VAL A 166 -12.91 -0.01 6.69
C VAL A 166 -14.42 0.01 6.83
N ALA A 167 -14.95 -0.14 8.06
CA ALA A 167 -16.41 -0.21 8.23
C ALA A 167 -17.11 1.13 7.96
N SER A 168 -16.59 2.24 8.50
CA SER A 168 -17.20 3.57 8.39
C SER A 168 -16.25 4.64 7.86
N THR A 169 -16.83 5.76 7.40
CA THR A 169 -16.07 6.95 7.03
C THR A 169 -15.27 7.50 8.21
N ARG A 170 -15.78 7.40 9.44
CA ARG A 170 -15.06 7.82 10.66
C ARG A 170 -13.81 6.98 10.89
N CYS A 171 -13.87 5.69 10.59
CA CYS A 171 -12.70 4.81 10.66
C CYS A 171 -11.63 5.23 9.65
N ARG A 172 -12.05 5.49 8.41
CA ARG A 172 -11.17 5.98 7.35
C ARG A 172 -10.41 7.23 7.78
N GLN A 173 -11.13 8.24 8.26
CA GLN A 173 -10.55 9.52 8.71
C GLN A 173 -9.50 9.37 9.82
N ARG A 174 -9.65 8.39 10.72
CA ARG A 174 -8.67 8.14 11.79
C ARG A 174 -7.36 7.53 11.28
N ILE A 175 -7.43 6.78 10.19
CA ILE A 175 -6.30 6.01 9.64
C ILE A 175 -5.64 6.75 8.47
N GLU A 176 -6.36 7.68 7.84
CA GLU A 176 -5.88 8.50 6.75
C GLU A 176 -4.54 9.18 7.09
N GLY A 177 -3.60 9.15 6.14
CA GLY A 177 -2.23 9.64 6.34
C GLY A 177 -1.28 8.68 7.07
N THR A 178 -1.77 7.59 7.68
CA THR A 178 -0.91 6.59 8.34
C THR A 178 -0.26 5.63 7.33
N ILE A 179 -0.92 5.38 6.20
CA ILE A 179 -0.49 4.43 5.15
C ILE A 179 -0.78 5.00 3.75
N ASP A 180 0.04 4.63 2.76
CA ASP A 180 -0.18 4.94 1.34
C ASP A 180 -0.86 3.75 0.61
N THR A 181 -1.93 3.24 1.19
CA THR A 181 -2.75 2.19 0.57
C THR A 181 -4.12 2.76 0.25
N LEU A 182 -4.66 2.39 -0.91
CA LEU A 182 -5.99 2.85 -1.30
C LEU A 182 -7.03 2.32 -0.32
N MET A 183 -7.88 3.23 0.16
CA MET A 183 -8.85 2.97 1.22
C MET A 183 -10.27 3.25 0.77
N PHE A 184 -11.19 2.35 1.11
CA PHE A 184 -12.62 2.49 0.92
C PHE A 184 -13.37 2.22 2.21
N ASP A 185 -14.40 3.00 2.50
CA ASP A 185 -15.30 2.73 3.62
C ASP A 185 -16.55 2.00 3.13
N LEU A 186 -16.89 0.88 3.77
CA LEU A 186 -18.09 0.10 3.45
C LEU A 186 -19.37 0.92 3.66
N GLU A 187 -19.35 1.89 4.57
CA GLU A 187 -20.45 2.83 4.77
C GLU A 187 -20.80 3.62 3.49
N SER A 188 -19.84 4.05 2.66
CA SER A 188 -20.18 4.72 1.39
C SER A 188 -20.58 3.75 0.28
N LEU A 189 -20.03 2.54 0.28
CA LEU A 189 -20.21 1.58 -0.82
C LEU A 189 -21.42 0.66 -0.67
N LEU A 190 -21.94 0.51 0.55
CA LEU A 190 -23.09 -0.32 0.83
C LEU A 190 -24.36 0.51 0.99
N ASP A 191 -25.42 0.03 0.36
CA ASP A 191 -26.77 0.51 0.57
C ASP A 191 -27.71 -0.62 0.99
N TYR A 192 -28.76 -0.28 1.73
CA TYR A 192 -29.82 -1.20 2.13
C TYR A 192 -31.17 -0.55 1.88
N ASP A 193 -31.90 -1.08 0.92
CA ASP A 193 -33.20 -0.56 0.47
C ASP A 193 -34.40 -1.12 1.27
N GLY A 194 -34.14 -2.00 2.24
CA GLY A 194 -35.16 -2.71 3.01
C GLY A 194 -35.34 -4.18 2.61
N GLU A 195 -34.83 -4.58 1.44
CA GLU A 195 -34.92 -5.94 0.90
C GLU A 195 -33.56 -6.57 0.60
N ALA A 196 -32.57 -5.75 0.24
CA ALA A 196 -31.24 -6.26 -0.07
C ALA A 196 -30.16 -5.24 0.24
N ILE A 197 -29.04 -5.78 0.71
CA ILE A 197 -27.76 -5.08 0.79
C ILE A 197 -27.17 -5.11 -0.62
N ARG A 198 -26.91 -3.92 -1.15
CA ARG A 198 -26.30 -3.70 -2.46
C ARG A 198 -24.94 -3.06 -2.28
N PHE A 199 -24.03 -3.40 -3.19
CA PHE A 199 -22.67 -2.85 -3.22
C PHE A 199 -22.49 -2.05 -4.51
N ASP A 200 -22.09 -0.79 -4.41
CA ASP A 200 -21.69 -0.02 -5.59
C ASP A 200 -20.21 -0.25 -5.90
N LEU A 201 -19.94 -1.17 -6.82
CA LEU A 201 -18.59 -1.51 -7.23
C LEU A 201 -17.98 -0.48 -8.18
N ARG A 202 -18.80 0.36 -8.82
CA ARG A 202 -18.34 1.30 -9.86
C ARG A 202 -17.38 2.32 -9.28
N ASP A 203 -17.71 2.88 -8.12
CA ASP A 203 -16.85 3.84 -7.42
C ASP A 203 -15.48 3.23 -7.07
N VAL A 204 -15.45 1.95 -6.70
CA VAL A 204 -14.19 1.24 -6.44
C VAL A 204 -13.39 1.07 -7.72
N GLU A 205 -14.02 0.65 -8.81
CA GLU A 205 -13.37 0.42 -10.09
C GLU A 205 -12.82 1.70 -10.72
N ASP A 206 -13.57 2.80 -10.64
CA ASP A 206 -13.17 4.11 -11.19
C ASP A 206 -11.95 4.66 -10.46
N VAL A 207 -11.95 4.64 -9.12
CA VAL A 207 -10.80 5.09 -8.31
C VAL A 207 -9.58 4.20 -8.54
N LEU A 208 -9.77 2.89 -8.73
CA LEU A 208 -8.69 1.97 -9.07
C LEU A 208 -8.11 2.25 -10.46
N LEU A 209 -8.97 2.56 -11.44
CA LEU A 209 -8.56 2.90 -12.79
C LEU A 209 -7.72 4.17 -12.81
N GLU A 210 -8.16 5.22 -12.13
CA GLU A 210 -7.41 6.48 -11.99
C GLU A 210 -6.04 6.25 -11.33
N ARG A 211 -5.99 5.50 -10.22
CA ARG A 211 -4.72 5.19 -9.54
C ARG A 211 -3.77 4.41 -10.44
N ASP A 212 -4.29 3.46 -11.22
CA ASP A 212 -3.48 2.67 -12.15
C ASP A 212 -2.93 3.51 -13.30
N GLN A 213 -3.69 4.49 -13.81
CA GLN A 213 -3.25 5.44 -14.82
C GLN A 213 -2.12 6.34 -14.29
N ILE A 214 -2.28 6.89 -13.08
CA ILE A 214 -1.25 7.72 -12.43
C ILE A 214 0.03 6.91 -12.23
N GLN A 215 -0.07 5.68 -11.73
CA GLN A 215 1.10 4.82 -11.56
C GLN A 215 1.79 4.48 -12.89
N LYS A 216 1.02 4.27 -13.95
CA LYS A 216 1.56 4.03 -15.29
C LYS A 216 2.33 5.25 -15.80
N ALA A 217 1.75 6.46 -15.72
CA ALA A 217 2.40 7.70 -16.11
C ALA A 217 3.72 7.93 -15.34
N GLN A 218 3.71 7.76 -14.02
CA GLN A 218 4.91 7.88 -13.18
C GLN A 218 5.99 6.83 -13.49
N SER A 219 5.59 5.65 -13.98
CA SER A 219 6.52 4.60 -14.40
C SER A 219 7.15 4.88 -15.77
N GLU A 220 6.43 5.60 -16.64
CA GLU A 220 6.91 6.00 -17.96
C GLU A 220 7.87 7.21 -17.90
N GLU A 221 7.71 8.09 -16.90
CA GLU A 221 8.59 9.25 -16.67
C GLU A 221 9.95 8.94 -16.03
N LYS A 222 10.13 7.76 -15.41
CA LYS A 222 11.46 7.37 -14.92
C LYS A 222 12.35 7.05 -16.13
N PRO A 223 13.51 7.71 -16.30
CA PRO A 223 14.36 7.47 -17.47
C PRO A 223 14.71 5.99 -17.52
N ARG A 224 14.26 5.33 -18.60
CA ARG A 224 14.48 3.90 -18.81
C ARG A 224 15.97 3.64 -18.71
N GLN A 225 16.36 2.52 -18.09
CA GLN A 225 17.74 2.14 -17.81
C GLN A 225 18.68 2.21 -19.03
N ARG A 226 18.14 2.17 -20.26
CA ARG A 226 18.86 2.42 -21.52
C ARG A 226 19.39 3.85 -21.66
N ASP A 227 18.66 4.86 -21.20
CA ASP A 227 19.10 6.26 -21.25
C ASP A 227 20.29 6.50 -20.30
N LEU A 228 20.33 5.80 -19.16
CA LEU A 228 21.45 5.89 -18.23
C LEU A 228 22.71 5.20 -18.78
N ALA A 229 22.56 4.07 -19.48
CA ALA A 229 23.67 3.38 -20.12
C ALA A 229 24.28 4.22 -21.25
N GLY A 230 23.44 4.80 -22.12
CA GLY A 230 23.88 5.70 -23.20
C GLY A 230 24.62 6.93 -22.67
N ARG A 231 24.05 7.64 -21.68
CA ARG A 231 24.71 8.80 -21.04
C ARG A 231 26.06 8.43 -20.40
N ASN A 232 26.15 7.26 -19.78
CA ASN A 232 27.41 6.79 -19.20
C ASN A 232 28.46 6.46 -20.28
N ILE A 233 28.05 5.87 -21.40
CA ILE A 233 28.92 5.59 -22.55
C ILE A 233 29.46 6.89 -23.15
N GLU A 234 28.59 7.89 -23.39
CA GLU A 234 29.00 9.20 -23.90
C GLU A 234 29.97 9.92 -22.96
N ARG A 235 29.68 9.90 -21.65
CA ARG A 235 30.56 10.49 -20.63
C ARG A 235 31.92 9.81 -20.60
N LEU A 236 31.95 8.47 -20.66
CA LEU A 236 33.18 7.69 -20.71
C LEU A 236 33.98 8.01 -21.98
N LYS A 237 33.31 8.11 -23.13
CA LYS A 237 33.92 8.47 -24.41
C LYS A 237 34.60 9.83 -24.35
N LYS A 238 33.91 10.84 -23.83
CA LYS A 238 34.45 12.20 -23.69
C LYS A 238 35.72 12.22 -22.85
N GLU A 239 35.72 11.50 -21.74
CA GLU A 239 36.88 11.41 -20.84
C GLU A 239 38.08 10.71 -21.53
N LEU A 240 37.83 9.60 -22.24
CA LEU A 240 38.87 8.89 -22.98
C LEU A 240 39.48 9.76 -24.08
N ILE A 241 38.68 10.54 -24.79
CA ILE A 241 39.18 11.50 -25.80
C ILE A 241 40.10 12.53 -25.14
N GLN A 242 39.71 13.09 -23.99
CA GLN A 242 40.54 14.06 -23.26
C GLN A 242 41.87 13.44 -22.82
N LEU A 243 41.86 12.18 -22.36
CA LEU A 243 43.08 11.46 -22.01
C LEU A 243 44.00 11.22 -23.22
N VAL A 244 43.44 10.84 -24.37
CA VAL A 244 44.23 10.64 -25.60
C VAL A 244 44.84 11.96 -26.07
N MET A 245 44.09 13.06 -26.02
CA MET A 245 44.59 14.40 -26.35
C MET A 245 45.71 14.84 -25.39
N GLY A 246 45.51 14.71 -24.08
CA GLY A 246 46.53 15.03 -23.09
C GLY A 246 47.79 14.19 -23.24
N ALA A 247 47.66 12.90 -23.59
CA ALA A 247 48.79 12.04 -23.91
C ALA A 247 49.54 12.52 -25.16
N ARG A 248 48.81 12.88 -26.23
CA ARG A 248 49.39 13.39 -27.48
C ARG A 248 50.19 14.67 -27.24
N ASP A 249 49.63 15.63 -26.53
CA ASP A 249 50.30 16.89 -26.22
C ASP A 249 51.59 16.65 -25.42
N HIS A 250 51.54 15.71 -24.45
CA HIS A 250 52.71 15.31 -23.67
C HIS A 250 53.80 14.66 -24.53
N TYR A 251 53.44 13.75 -25.44
CA TYR A 251 54.42 13.14 -26.36
C TYR A 251 55.01 14.13 -27.36
N GLN A 252 54.23 15.11 -27.83
CA GLN A 252 54.73 16.18 -28.69
C GLN A 252 55.70 17.10 -27.93
N ALA A 253 55.37 17.49 -26.70
CA ALA A 253 56.21 18.33 -25.86
C ALA A 253 57.54 17.64 -25.48
N THR A 254 57.55 16.32 -25.35
CA THR A 254 58.73 15.53 -24.95
C THR A 254 59.53 14.96 -26.12
N LYS A 255 59.14 15.24 -27.38
CA LYS A 255 59.76 14.70 -28.60
C LYS A 255 61.27 14.97 -28.74
N TYR A 256 61.76 16.06 -28.15
CA TYR A 256 63.17 16.49 -28.23
C TYR A 256 63.99 16.14 -26.97
N VAL A 257 63.38 15.45 -26.00
CA VAL A 257 64.06 14.97 -24.79
C VAL A 257 64.59 13.56 -25.08
N SER A 258 65.85 13.31 -24.74
CA SER A 258 66.55 12.04 -25.03
C SER A 258 65.92 10.79 -24.39
N THR A 259 65.02 10.97 -23.41
CA THR A 259 64.20 9.91 -22.81
C THR A 259 62.76 10.39 -22.57
N PRO A 260 61.84 10.16 -23.52
CA PRO A 260 60.44 10.54 -23.37
C PRO A 260 59.79 9.79 -22.20
N ARG A 261 59.34 10.51 -21.17
CA ARG A 261 58.59 9.92 -20.06
C ARG A 261 57.20 9.51 -20.57
N LYS A 262 56.81 8.25 -20.36
CA LYS A 262 55.47 7.76 -20.74
C LYS A 262 54.37 8.56 -20.04
N TYR A 263 53.31 8.89 -20.78
CA TYR A 263 52.12 9.50 -20.20
C TYR A 263 51.43 8.49 -19.25
N PRO A 264 51.05 8.88 -18.02
CA PRO A 264 50.47 7.96 -17.06
C PRO A 264 49.06 7.55 -17.49
N ARG A 265 48.89 6.29 -17.91
CA ARG A 265 47.57 5.73 -18.21
C ARG A 265 46.78 5.49 -16.92
N PRO A 266 45.56 6.03 -16.77
CA PRO A 266 44.71 5.70 -15.63
C PRO A 266 44.30 4.23 -15.69
N ASN A 267 44.17 3.58 -14.54
CA ASN A 267 43.54 2.26 -14.47
C ASN A 267 42.00 2.41 -14.44
N GLN A 268 41.24 1.32 -14.61
CA GLN A 268 39.76 1.37 -14.60
C GLN A 268 39.17 1.92 -13.29
N LYS A 269 39.91 1.85 -12.17
CA LYS A 269 39.49 2.43 -10.89
C LYS A 269 39.63 3.96 -10.94
N ALA A 270 40.76 4.47 -11.41
CA ALA A 270 40.97 5.91 -11.60
C ALA A 270 39.97 6.48 -12.62
N LEU A 271 39.67 5.75 -13.70
CA LEU A 271 38.67 6.15 -14.69
C LEU A 271 37.25 6.19 -14.10
N ALA A 272 36.93 5.28 -13.18
CA ALA A 272 35.66 5.30 -12.43
C ALA A 272 35.55 6.54 -11.54
N GLU A 273 36.63 6.92 -10.86
CA GLU A 273 36.69 8.11 -10.01
C GLU A 273 36.54 9.40 -10.86
N MET A 274 37.21 9.50 -12.01
CA MET A 274 37.12 10.65 -12.91
C MET A 274 35.73 10.83 -13.53
N THR A 275 35.09 9.73 -13.92
CA THR A 275 33.78 9.78 -14.61
C THR A 275 32.58 9.67 -13.67
N GLY A 276 32.77 9.30 -12.41
CA GLY A 276 31.68 8.98 -11.48
C GLY A 276 30.87 7.73 -11.88
N ILE A 277 31.35 6.94 -12.84
CA ILE A 277 30.71 5.70 -13.30
C ILE A 277 31.28 4.54 -12.49
N SER A 278 30.44 3.57 -12.08
CA SER A 278 30.93 2.42 -11.33
C SER A 278 31.95 1.60 -12.13
N ARG A 279 32.99 1.10 -11.44
CA ARG A 279 34.03 0.26 -12.05
C ARG A 279 33.45 -0.97 -12.78
N SER A 280 32.40 -1.59 -12.23
CA SER A 280 31.72 -2.72 -12.86
C SER A 280 31.09 -2.33 -14.21
N SER A 281 30.50 -1.13 -14.30
CA SER A 281 29.91 -0.62 -15.53
C SER A 281 30.98 -0.31 -16.58
N ILE A 282 32.09 0.32 -16.19
CA ILE A 282 33.23 0.58 -17.10
C ILE A 282 33.80 -0.72 -17.65
N CYS A 283 34.04 -1.71 -16.79
CA CYS A 283 34.54 -3.01 -17.21
C CYS A 283 33.59 -3.69 -18.20
N ARG A 284 32.27 -3.58 -17.97
CA ARG A 284 31.25 -4.08 -18.90
C ARG A 284 31.29 -3.34 -20.24
N TYR A 285 31.28 -2.00 -20.25
CA TYR A 285 31.26 -1.22 -21.49
C TYR A 285 32.52 -1.41 -22.34
N LEU A 286 33.69 -1.55 -21.72
CA LEU A 286 34.95 -1.81 -22.42
C LEU A 286 35.07 -3.25 -22.96
N ARG A 287 34.23 -4.18 -22.51
CA ARG A 287 34.21 -5.57 -23.01
C ARG A 287 33.08 -5.83 -24.00
N ASP A 288 32.11 -4.94 -24.06
CA ASP A 288 30.96 -5.04 -24.95
C ASP A 288 31.41 -4.84 -26.41
N GLU A 289 31.02 -5.76 -27.29
CA GLU A 289 31.36 -5.72 -28.72
C GLU A 289 30.63 -4.58 -29.43
N ALA A 290 29.47 -4.16 -28.93
CA ALA A 290 28.73 -3.03 -29.49
C ALA A 290 29.41 -1.67 -29.27
N ASN A 291 30.42 -1.58 -28.39
CA ASN A 291 31.12 -0.35 -28.03
C ASN A 291 32.53 -0.27 -28.66
N THR A 292 32.65 -0.55 -29.95
CA THR A 292 33.93 -0.59 -30.70
C THR A 292 34.77 0.67 -30.48
N GLU A 293 34.15 1.83 -30.57
CA GLU A 293 34.85 3.12 -30.43
C GLU A 293 35.46 3.33 -29.04
N LEU A 294 34.75 2.94 -27.96
CA LEU A 294 35.29 3.03 -26.60
C LEU A 294 36.51 2.10 -26.43
N ARG A 295 36.47 0.92 -27.04
CA ARG A 295 37.57 -0.05 -27.01
C ARG A 295 38.79 0.46 -27.76
N GLU A 296 38.57 1.06 -28.93
CA GLU A 296 39.64 1.66 -29.73
C GLU A 296 40.29 2.85 -29.03
N LEU A 297 39.49 3.75 -28.44
CA LEU A 297 40.02 4.86 -27.64
C LEU A 297 40.83 4.35 -26.44
N TRP A 298 40.33 3.32 -25.75
CA TRP A 298 41.03 2.72 -24.62
C TRP A 298 42.34 2.01 -25.02
N ALA A 299 42.34 1.33 -26.16
CA ALA A 299 43.53 0.68 -26.72
C ALA A 299 44.54 1.68 -27.29
N THR A 300 44.07 2.81 -27.82
CA THR A 300 44.93 3.89 -28.32
C THR A 300 45.83 4.42 -27.20
N LEU A 301 45.34 4.51 -25.96
CA LEU A 301 46.13 4.91 -24.80
C LEU A 301 47.32 3.98 -24.48
N ASP A 302 47.39 2.77 -25.05
CA ASP A 302 48.52 1.85 -24.88
C ASP A 302 49.61 1.99 -25.96
N ASP A 303 49.34 2.71 -27.06
CA ASP A 303 50.20 2.74 -28.23
C ASP A 303 50.62 4.19 -28.57
N PRO A 304 51.88 4.58 -28.27
CA PRO A 304 52.40 5.92 -28.54
C PRO A 304 52.29 6.34 -30.01
N GLU A 305 52.40 5.41 -30.96
CA GLU A 305 52.29 5.74 -32.38
C GLU A 305 50.84 6.09 -32.74
N LYS A 306 49.87 5.35 -32.20
CA LYS A 306 48.44 5.65 -32.41
C LYS A 306 48.03 6.95 -31.76
N ILE A 307 48.56 7.27 -30.58
CA ILE A 307 48.31 8.56 -29.90
C ILE A 307 48.79 9.73 -30.76
N LEU A 308 49.99 9.63 -31.35
CA LEU A 308 50.54 10.70 -32.20
C LEU A 308 49.77 10.87 -33.52
N ARG A 309 49.18 9.79 -34.05
CA ARG A 309 48.36 9.80 -35.27
C ARG A 309 46.91 10.20 -35.02
N TYR A 310 46.44 10.23 -33.77
CA TYR A 310 45.06 10.57 -33.43
C TYR A 310 44.74 12.03 -33.80
N SER A 311 43.91 12.24 -34.82
CA SER A 311 43.56 13.57 -35.36
C SER A 311 42.17 14.08 -34.97
N GLY A 312 41.40 13.31 -34.19
CA GLY A 312 40.03 13.66 -33.81
C GLY A 312 39.13 12.42 -33.69
N PRO A 313 37.83 12.60 -33.40
CA PRO A 313 36.90 11.48 -33.22
C PRO A 313 36.92 10.57 -34.45
N ILE A 314 37.05 9.27 -34.20
CA ILE A 314 37.16 8.22 -35.20
C ILE A 314 35.85 8.21 -36.00
N ARG A 315 35.86 8.77 -37.22
CA ARG A 315 34.77 8.59 -38.17
C ARG A 315 34.96 7.23 -38.80
N PHE A 316 34.16 6.25 -38.38
CA PHE A 316 34.02 5.02 -39.15
C PHE A 316 33.46 5.41 -40.51
N GLN A 317 34.21 5.10 -41.57
CA GLN A 317 33.62 4.95 -42.90
C GLN A 317 32.77 3.70 -42.80
N GLU A 318 31.45 3.86 -42.77
CA GLU A 318 30.54 2.77 -43.10
C GLU A 318 30.97 2.26 -44.47
N GLN A 319 31.39 1.00 -44.54
CA GLN A 319 31.59 0.33 -45.81
C GLN A 319 30.21 0.30 -46.48
N GLU A 320 30.03 1.13 -47.50
CA GLU A 320 29.05 0.87 -48.55
C GLU A 320 29.41 -0.51 -49.10
N GLU A 321 28.58 -1.51 -48.78
CA GLU A 321 28.54 -2.76 -49.52
C GLU A 321 28.08 -2.39 -50.93
N ASP A 322 29.04 -2.26 -51.84
CA ASP A 322 28.81 -2.36 -53.27
C ASP A 322 28.23 -3.76 -53.54
N GLU A 323 26.91 -3.84 -53.67
CA GLU A 323 26.24 -4.90 -54.43
C GLU A 323 26.60 -4.71 -55.91
N GLU A 324 27.71 -5.33 -56.35
CA GLU A 324 27.96 -5.64 -57.75
C GLU A 324 27.76 -7.14 -58.02
N GLU A 325 26.90 -7.37 -59.03
CA GLU A 325 26.57 -8.58 -59.83
C GLU A 325 25.56 -9.61 -59.31
#